data_AF-A0A9E8ZGX1-F1
#
_entry.id   AF-A0A9E8ZGX1-F1
#
_cell.length_a   1.000
_cell.length_b   1.000
_cell.length_c   1.000
_cell.angle_alpha   90.00
_cell.angle_beta   90.00
_cell.angle_gamma   90.00
#
_symmetry.space_group_name_H-M   'P 1'
#
loop_
_entity.id
_entity.type
_entity.pdbx_description
1 polymer ?
#
loop_
_entity_poly.entity_id
_entity_poly.type
_entity_poly.pdbx_seq_one_letter_code
_entity_poly.pdbx_strand_id
1 'polypeptide(L)' 'MDSTQIDCKTACVNGCVLGDQCPNKEYQAQASQFIQETSLDDMLAIAEEAVRKKMSAPPKWVFPDEGVNPNS' A
#
# COMPACT_ATOMS: atom_id res chain seq x y z
N MET A 1 -6.75 -8.32 25.09
CA MET A 1 -6.27 -7.31 24.14
C MET A 1 -5.57 -8.08 23.04
N ASP A 2 -6.14 -8.12 21.85
CA ASP A 2 -5.56 -8.83 20.70
C ASP A 2 -4.30 -8.08 20.26
N SER A 3 -3.13 -8.69 20.46
CA SER A 3 -1.81 -8.07 20.30
C SER A 3 -1.42 -7.79 18.85
N THR A 4 -2.32 -7.99 17.89
CA THR A 4 -2.09 -7.88 16.44
C THR A 4 -2.96 -6.83 15.75
N GLN A 5 -3.85 -6.13 16.48
CA GLN A 5 -4.67 -5.07 15.90
C GLN A 5 -3.84 -3.78 15.75
N ILE A 6 -3.20 -3.62 14.59
CA ILE A 6 -2.37 -2.46 14.23
C ILE A 6 -2.79 -1.90 12.86
N ASP A 7 -2.85 -0.58 12.73
CA ASP A 7 -2.98 0.05 11.42
C ASP A 7 -1.62 0.01 10.70
N CYS A 8 -1.40 -1.05 9.93
CA CYS A 8 -0.18 -1.24 9.16
C CYS A 8 0.09 -0.07 8.19
N LYS A 9 -0.95 0.63 7.72
CA LYS A 9 -0.80 1.75 6.78
C LYS A 9 -0.10 2.95 7.42
N THR A 10 -0.29 3.15 8.72
CA THR A 10 0.29 4.29 9.46
C THR A 10 1.50 3.87 10.29
N ALA A 11 1.49 2.68 10.89
CA ALA A 11 2.57 2.26 11.78
C ALA A 11 3.78 1.68 11.04
N CYS A 12 3.58 1.06 9.87
CA CYS A 12 4.63 0.32 9.17
C CYS A 12 5.21 1.06 7.95
N VAL A 13 5.02 2.38 7.83
CA VAL A 13 5.45 3.16 6.64
C VAL A 13 6.96 3.06 6.39
N ASN A 14 7.73 2.92 7.47
CA ASN A 14 9.20 2.83 7.46
C ASN A 14 9.69 1.38 7.66
N GLY A 15 8.80 0.39 7.52
CA GLY A 15 9.08 -1.01 7.84
C GLY A 15 8.22 -1.53 8.99
N CYS A 16 8.13 -2.86 9.09
CA CYS A 16 7.25 -3.50 10.05
C CYS A 16 7.74 -3.32 11.50
N VAL A 17 6.89 -2.75 12.36
CA VAL A 17 7.21 -2.51 13.79
C VAL A 17 6.98 -3.74 14.69
N LEU A 18 6.21 -4.72 14.22
CA LEU A 18 5.91 -5.95 14.95
C LEU A 18 6.87 -7.10 14.64
N GLY A 19 7.82 -6.90 13.71
CA GLY A 19 8.77 -7.92 13.26
C GLY A 19 8.06 -9.20 12.82
N ASP A 20 8.39 -10.31 13.46
CA ASP A 20 7.84 -11.63 13.14
C ASP A 20 6.35 -11.79 13.46
N GLN A 21 5.77 -10.91 14.28
CA GLN A 21 4.35 -10.92 14.64
C GLN A 21 3.47 -10.10 13.68
N CYS A 22 4.01 -9.72 12.52
CA CYS A 22 3.25 -9.04 11.48
C CYS A 22 2.02 -9.88 11.07
N PRO A 23 0.78 -9.36 11.20
CA PRO A 23 -0.41 -10.09 10.79
C PRO A 23 -0.45 -10.37 9.28
N ASN A 24 0.33 -9.61 8.50
CA ASN A 24 0.41 -9.68 7.04
C ASN A 24 1.66 -10.40 6.53
N LYS A 25 2.31 -11.22 7.38
CA LYS A 25 3.59 -11.89 7.04
C LYS A 25 3.49 -12.78 5.79
N GLU A 26 2.33 -13.40 5.56
CA GLU A 26 2.09 -14.23 4.37
C GLU A 26 2.22 -13.47 3.05
N TYR A 27 1.91 -12.17 3.06
CA TYR A 27 2.02 -11.32 1.86
C TYR A 27 3.47 -10.92 1.56
N GLN A 28 4.38 -11.03 2.53
CA GLN A 28 5.80 -10.76 2.32
C GLN A 28 6.39 -11.70 1.27
N ALA A 29 6.02 -12.99 1.31
CA ALA A 29 6.50 -13.98 0.35
C ALA A 29 6.00 -13.66 -1.06
N GLN A 30 4.72 -13.34 -1.20
CA GLN A 30 4.10 -12.97 -2.49
C GLN A 30 4.72 -11.69 -3.06
N ALA A 31 4.94 -10.66 -2.23
CA ALA A 31 5.60 -9.42 -2.65
C ALA A 31 7.06 -9.68 -3.09
N SER A 32 7.78 -10.53 -2.36
CA SER A 32 9.16 -10.90 -2.70
C SER A 32 9.22 -11.66 -4.02
N GLN A 33 8.28 -12.56 -4.27
CA GLN A 33 8.16 -13.29 -5.53
C GLN A 33 7.86 -12.35 -6.68
N PHE A 34 6.89 -11.44 -6.52
CA PHE A 34 6.57 -10.44 -7.53
C PHE A 34 7.78 -9.59 -7.93
N ILE A 35 8.57 -9.10 -6.96
CA ILE A 35 9.77 -8.29 -7.24
C ILE A 35 10.83 -9.11 -8.00
N GLN A 36 10.98 -10.39 -7.70
CA GLN A 36 11.96 -11.27 -8.36
C GLN A 36 11.54 -11.67 -9.77
N GLU A 37 10.25 -11.88 -9.99
CA GLU A 37 9.70 -12.37 -11.27
C GLU A 37 9.31 -11.24 -12.23
N THR A 38 9.10 -10.03 -11.72
CA THR A 38 8.72 -8.86 -12.54
C THR A 38 9.96 -8.09 -12.94
N SER A 39 10.18 -7.94 -14.26
CA SER A 39 11.28 -7.13 -14.76
C SER A 39 11.10 -5.65 -14.39
N LEU A 40 12.20 -4.88 -14.38
CA LEU A 40 12.12 -3.45 -14.12
C LEU A 40 11.22 -2.74 -15.15
N ASP A 41 11.29 -3.13 -16.42
CA ASP A 41 10.47 -2.56 -17.49
C ASP A 41 8.98 -2.86 -17.29
N ASP A 42 8.64 -4.10 -16.90
CA ASP A 42 7.25 -4.47 -16.59
C ASP A 42 6.72 -3.68 -15.38
N MET A 43 7.56 -3.48 -14.37
CA MET A 43 7.19 -2.69 -13.19
C MET A 43 6.90 -1.23 -13.54
N LEU A 44 7.69 -0.63 -14.44
CA LEU A 44 7.44 0.71 -14.96
C LEU A 44 6.14 0.77 -15.76
N ALA A 45 5.89 -0.21 -16.63
CA ALA A 45 4.64 -0.29 -17.40
C ALA A 45 3.40 -0.40 -16.48
N ILE A 46 3.48 -1.20 -15.40
CA ILE A 46 2.42 -1.31 -14.40
C ILE A 46 2.17 0.05 -13.71
N ALA A 47 3.23 0.77 -13.37
CA ALA A 47 3.13 2.08 -12.73
C ALA A 47 2.48 3.12 -13.66
N GLU A 48 2.87 3.16 -14.93
CA GLU A 48 2.27 4.04 -15.95
C GLU A 48 0.78 3.76 -16.15
N GLU A 49 0.41 2.48 -16.23
CA GLU A 49 -0.98 2.05 -16.34
C GLU A 49 -1.82 2.46 -15.12
N ALA A 50 -1.25 2.37 -13.91
CA ALA A 50 -1.91 2.84 -12.68
C ALA A 50 -2.15 4.36 -12.71
N VAL A 51 -1.16 5.14 -13.17
CA VAL A 51 -1.30 6.59 -13.35
C VAL A 51 -2.39 6.90 -14.38
N ARG A 52 -2.36 6.23 -15.53
CA ARG A 52 -3.36 6.42 -16.60
C ARG A 52 -4.77 6.16 -16.08
N LYS A 53 -4.98 5.05 -15.37
CA LYS A 53 -6.27 4.71 -14.76
C LYS A 53 -6.75 5.76 -13.77
N LYS A 54 -5.83 6.28 -12.93
CA LYS A 54 -6.14 7.35 -11.97
C LYS A 54 -6.58 8.64 -12.68
N MET A 55 -5.93 8.99 -13.79
CA MET A 55 -6.25 10.19 -14.56
C MET A 55 -7.56 10.07 -15.35
N SER A 56 -7.90 8.86 -15.83
CA SER A 56 -9.15 8.61 -16.55
C SER A 56 -10.34 8.32 -15.64
N ALA A 57 -10.10 8.05 -14.35
CA ALA A 57 -11.17 7.75 -13.40
C ALA A 57 -12.00 9.01 -13.08
N PRO A 58 -13.32 8.87 -12.88
CA PRO A 58 -14.14 9.98 -12.41
C PRO A 58 -13.66 10.47 -11.04
N PRO A 59 -13.83 11.77 -10.72
CA PRO A 59 -13.41 12.32 -9.44
C PRO A 59 -14.12 11.60 -8.28
N LYS A 60 -13.32 11.14 -7.30
CA LYS A 60 -13.85 10.56 -6.07
C LYS A 60 -14.25 11.70 -5.13
N TRP A 61 -15.55 11.92 -4.98
CA TRP A 61 -16.09 12.83 -3.99
C TRP A 61 -15.88 12.21 -2.60
N VAL A 62 -15.03 12.85 -1.78
CA VAL A 62 -14.84 12.50 -0.37
C VAL A 62 -15.51 13.57 0.48
N PHE A 63 -16.33 13.17 1.45
CA PHE A 63 -16.90 14.11 2.40
C PHE A 63 -15.82 14.55 3.41
N PRO A 64 -15.82 15.81 3.87
CA PRO A 64 -14.77 16.37 4.74
C PRO A 64 -14.50 15.56 6.01
N ASP A 65 -15.51 14.87 6.54
CA ASP A 65 -15.39 13.99 7.71
C ASP A 65 -14.55 12.73 7.48
N GLU A 66 -14.20 12.40 6.22
CA GLU A 66 -13.45 11.20 5.83
C GLU A 66 -12.04 11.46 5.24
N GLY A 67 -11.53 12.69 5.17
CA GLY A 67 -10.11 12.87 4.84
C GLY A 67 -9.62 14.16 4.19
N VAL A 68 -9.80 15.31 4.82
CA VAL A 68 -8.89 16.44 4.59
C VAL A 68 -8.28 16.85 5.92
N ASN A 69 -7.07 16.36 6.22
CA ASN A 69 -6.23 16.95 7.26
C ASN A 69 -5.39 18.05 6.58
N PRO A 70 -5.62 19.35 6.85
CA PRO A 70 -4.93 20.44 6.17
C PRO A 70 -3.47 20.65 6.62
N ASN A 71 -2.87 19.72 7.38
CA ASN A 71 -1.49 19.83 7.88
C ASN A 71 -0.65 18.54 7.74
N SER A 72 -0.87 17.72 6.70
CA SER A 72 0.03 16.59 6.42
C SER A 72 0.77 16.72 5.10
#